data_AF-A0A0X8CLP7-F1
#
_entry.id   AF-A0A0X8CLP7-F1
#
_cell.length_a   1.000
_cell.length_b   1.000
_cell.length_c   1.000
_cell.angle_alpha   90.00
_cell.angle_beta   90.00
_cell.angle_gamma   90.00
#
_symmetry.space_group_name_H-M   'P 1'
#
loop_
_entity.id
_entity.type
_entity.pdbx_description
1 polymer ?
#
loop_
_entity_poly.entity_id
_entity_poly.type
_entity_poly.pdbx_seq_one_letter_code
_entity_poly.pdbx_strand_id
1 'polypeptide(L)'
;MIDKSLGRDPRDWEMFQDYWLVSDRMKILLETLDSEGARFVRCESRYRDNRVAPTYWLCDIVRVLDAVDEANSVLKIEYPTPDWKVYKLHGSSLVFKEEIVGAAHIFRLCFYPRIVCDQAFKDACKESAVKGIAFTDARKY
;
A
#
# COMPACT_ATOMS: atom_id res chain seq x y z
N MET A 1 -6.51 -0.76 -20.89
CA MET A 1 -7.72 -0.13 -21.47
C MET A 1 -8.63 0.26 -20.31
N ILE A 2 -9.11 1.50 -20.25
CA ILE A 2 -10.06 1.93 -19.22
C ILE A 2 -11.47 1.64 -19.75
N ASP A 3 -12.19 0.76 -19.08
CA ASP A 3 -13.52 0.34 -19.51
C ASP A 3 -14.57 1.40 -19.13
N LYS A 4 -15.53 1.64 -20.03
CA LYS A 4 -16.61 2.60 -19.80
C LYS A 4 -17.51 2.20 -18.62
N SER A 5 -17.63 0.90 -18.33
CA SER A 5 -18.37 0.39 -17.17
C SER A 5 -17.81 0.86 -15.84
N LEU A 6 -16.54 1.27 -15.78
CA LEU A 6 -15.97 1.89 -14.59
C LEU A 6 -16.69 3.21 -14.24
N GLY A 7 -17.29 3.89 -15.23
CA GLY A 7 -18.10 5.10 -15.07
C GLY A 7 -17.34 6.36 -14.64
N ARG A 8 -16.05 6.22 -14.35
CA ARG A 8 -15.11 7.25 -13.90
C ARG A 8 -13.69 6.86 -14.31
N ASP A 9 -12.77 7.79 -14.15
CA ASP A 9 -11.35 7.49 -14.24
C ASP A 9 -10.90 6.65 -13.01
N PRO A 10 -9.87 5.81 -13.15
CA PRO A 10 -9.24 5.18 -12.00
C PRO A 10 -8.79 6.22 -10.96
N ARG A 11 -8.87 5.88 -9.68
CA ARG A 11 -8.40 6.74 -8.60
C ARG A 11 -6.87 6.80 -8.60
N ASP A 12 -6.32 7.65 -7.74
CA ASP A 12 -4.86 7.79 -7.61
C ASP A 12 -4.19 6.57 -7.01
N TRP A 13 -4.96 5.78 -6.27
CA TRP A 13 -4.61 4.48 -5.75
C TRP A 13 -5.79 3.55 -5.99
N GLU A 14 -5.68 2.65 -6.97
CA GLU A 14 -6.75 1.74 -7.37
C GLU A 14 -6.20 0.31 -7.45
N MET A 15 -6.93 -0.66 -6.89
CA MET A 15 -6.56 -2.07 -7.04
C MET A 15 -6.75 -2.49 -8.49
N PHE A 16 -5.70 -3.07 -9.08
CA PHE A 16 -5.72 -3.59 -10.45
C PHE A 16 -5.07 -4.97 -10.47
N GLN A 17 -5.92 -6.00 -10.34
CA GLN A 17 -5.49 -7.38 -10.12
C GLN A 17 -4.62 -7.47 -8.86
N ASP A 18 -3.41 -8.02 -8.98
CA ASP A 18 -2.45 -8.16 -7.86
C ASP A 18 -1.54 -6.93 -7.68
N TYR A 19 -1.74 -5.88 -8.49
CA TYR A 19 -0.96 -4.64 -8.45
C TYR A 19 -1.83 -3.44 -8.10
N TRP A 20 -1.17 -2.35 -7.75
CA TRP A 20 -1.81 -1.04 -7.66
C TRP A 20 -1.66 -0.32 -8.99
N LEU A 21 -2.77 0.24 -9.50
CA LEU A 21 -2.71 1.27 -10.50
C LEU A 21 -2.67 2.62 -9.79
N VAL A 22 -1.62 3.40 -10.05
CA VAL A 22 -1.42 4.72 -9.42
C VAL A 22 -1.35 5.84 -10.44
N SER A 23 -1.87 7.01 -10.09
CA SER A 23 -1.74 8.22 -10.93
C SER A 23 -0.34 8.83 -10.82
N ASP A 24 0.00 9.74 -11.75
CA ASP A 24 1.26 10.50 -11.70
C ASP A 24 1.48 11.19 -10.34
N ARG A 25 0.43 11.80 -9.77
CA ARG A 25 0.54 12.50 -8.48
C ARG A 25 0.83 11.55 -7.31
N MET A 26 0.23 10.36 -7.32
CA MET A 26 0.50 9.36 -6.29
C MET A 26 1.89 8.76 -6.43
N LYS A 27 2.35 8.53 -7.66
CA LYS A 27 3.74 8.14 -7.92
C LYS A 27 4.74 9.16 -7.37
N ILE A 28 4.56 10.44 -7.68
CA ILE A 28 5.45 11.51 -7.19
C ILE A 28 5.46 11.54 -5.65
N LEU A 29 4.29 11.40 -5.02
CA LEU A 29 4.19 11.36 -3.56
C LEU A 29 4.94 10.18 -2.96
N LEU A 30 4.76 8.97 -3.51
CA LEU A 30 5.50 7.78 -3.10
C LEU A 30 7.01 7.96 -3.26
N GLU A 31 7.48 8.48 -4.39
CA GLU A 31 8.91 8.70 -4.64
C GLU A 31 9.50 9.77 -3.71
N THR A 32 8.73 10.81 -3.40
CA THR A 32 9.16 11.91 -2.54
C THR A 32 9.33 11.47 -1.09
N LEU A 33 8.39 10.65 -0.60
CA LEU A 33 8.43 10.17 0.78
C LEU A 33 9.35 8.96 0.92
N ASP A 34 9.30 8.03 -0.03
CA ASP A 34 9.95 6.74 0.10
C ASP A 34 10.28 6.12 -1.26
N SER A 35 11.29 6.68 -1.91
CA SER A 35 11.78 6.24 -3.23
C SER A 35 12.19 4.76 -3.28
N GLU A 36 12.54 4.17 -2.15
CA GLU A 36 12.94 2.77 -2.06
C GLU A 36 11.75 1.82 -1.82
N GLY A 37 10.65 2.30 -1.25
CA GLY A 37 9.51 1.49 -0.84
C GLY A 37 8.64 0.95 -1.98
N ALA A 38 8.63 1.63 -3.14
CA ALA A 38 7.78 1.29 -4.27
C ALA A 38 8.56 1.13 -5.58
N ARG A 39 8.01 0.36 -6.53
CA ARG A 39 8.50 0.28 -7.92
C ARG A 39 7.36 0.51 -8.89
N PHE A 40 7.68 1.13 -10.03
CA PHE A 40 6.71 1.62 -10.98
C PHE A 40 7.01 1.14 -12.41
N VAL A 41 5.95 0.82 -13.15
CA VAL A 41 6.00 0.58 -14.60
C VAL A 41 4.95 1.44 -15.27
N ARG A 42 5.35 2.26 -16.25
CA ARG A 42 4.42 3.16 -16.96
C ARG A 42 3.40 2.35 -17.76
N CYS A 43 2.14 2.72 -17.66
CA CYS A 43 1.07 2.13 -18.47
C CYS A 43 0.74 2.99 -19.70
N GLU A 44 0.43 2.32 -20.79
CA GLU A 44 -0.31 2.95 -21.90
C GLU A 44 -1.82 2.89 -21.63
N SER A 45 -2.35 3.98 -21.10
CA SER A 45 -3.79 4.13 -20.85
C SER A 45 -4.50 4.60 -22.10
N ARG A 46 -5.66 4.00 -22.40
CA ARG A 46 -6.53 4.38 -23.53
C ARG A 46 -7.99 4.16 -23.16
N TYR A 47 -8.86 5.09 -23.51
CA TYR A 47 -10.31 4.86 -23.53
C TYR A 47 -10.73 4.24 -24.86
N ARG A 48 -11.82 3.47 -24.84
CA ARG A 48 -12.39 2.87 -26.06
C ARG A 48 -12.92 3.91 -27.06
N ASP A 49 -13.25 5.11 -26.60
CA ASP A 49 -13.74 6.22 -27.44
C ASP A 49 -12.64 7.18 -27.91
N ASN A 50 -11.38 6.74 -27.90
CA ASN A 50 -10.21 7.49 -28.38
C ASN A 50 -9.96 8.84 -27.67
N ARG A 51 -10.63 9.13 -26.56
CA ARG A 51 -10.25 10.24 -25.68
C ARG A 51 -8.84 10.02 -25.13
N VAL A 52 -8.13 11.12 -24.86
CA VAL A 52 -6.82 11.07 -24.20
C VAL A 52 -7.03 10.58 -22.76
N ALA A 53 -6.40 9.46 -22.42
CA ALA A 53 -6.43 8.93 -21.07
C ALA A 53 -5.29 9.50 -20.22
N PRO A 54 -5.49 9.70 -18.90
CA PRO A 54 -4.42 10.07 -18.00
C PRO A 54 -3.31 9.01 -17.95
N THR A 55 -2.08 9.43 -17.64
CA THR A 55 -0.99 8.51 -17.36
C THR A 55 -1.25 7.80 -16.03
N TYR A 56 -1.07 6.48 -16.05
CA TYR A 56 -1.07 5.66 -14.85
C TYR A 56 0.18 4.77 -14.85
N TRP A 57 0.47 4.22 -13.68
CA TRP A 57 1.60 3.33 -13.46
C TRP A 57 1.12 2.09 -12.72
N LEU A 58 1.60 0.92 -13.12
CA LEU A 58 1.59 -0.23 -12.22
C LEU A 58 2.58 0.04 -11.11
N CYS A 59 2.15 -0.20 -9.87
CA CYS A 59 2.89 0.04 -8.65
C CYS A 59 2.86 -1.22 -7.79
N ASP A 60 4.02 -1.62 -7.28
CA ASP A 60 4.13 -2.58 -6.19
C ASP A 60 4.92 -1.95 -5.02
N ILE A 61 4.47 -2.22 -3.80
CA ILE A 61 5.22 -1.87 -2.58
C ILE A 61 6.19 -3.00 -2.33
N VAL A 62 7.45 -2.81 -2.72
CA VAL A 62 8.43 -3.90 -2.77
C VAL A 62 9.09 -4.17 -1.43
N ARG A 63 9.15 -3.19 -0.52
CA ARG A 63 9.74 -3.38 0.81
C ARG A 63 8.87 -4.29 1.65
N VAL A 64 9.46 -5.34 2.21
CA VAL A 64 8.81 -6.29 3.12
C VAL A 64 9.61 -6.32 4.41
N LEU A 65 8.95 -6.10 5.55
CA LEU A 65 9.61 -6.04 6.86
C LEU A 65 8.97 -7.01 7.87
N ASP A 66 9.81 -7.66 8.67
CA ASP A 66 9.41 -8.33 9.91
C ASP A 66 9.34 -7.32 11.07
N ALA A 67 8.45 -6.34 10.89
CA ALA A 67 8.40 -5.15 11.75
C ALA A 67 7.50 -5.31 12.97
N VAL A 68 6.68 -6.36 13.08
CA VAL A 68 5.74 -6.49 14.20
C VAL A 68 6.50 -6.92 15.46
N ASP A 69 6.30 -6.17 16.54
CA ASP A 69 6.72 -6.58 17.87
C ASP A 69 5.69 -7.55 18.44
N GLU A 70 5.91 -8.84 18.22
CA GLU A 70 5.01 -9.92 18.65
C GLU A 70 4.88 -10.00 20.17
N ALA A 71 5.88 -9.54 20.94
CA ALA A 71 5.85 -9.58 22.39
C ALA A 71 4.96 -8.47 22.98
N ASN A 72 4.89 -7.32 22.30
CA ASN A 72 4.13 -6.15 22.75
C ASN A 72 2.81 -5.93 21.97
N SER A 73 2.52 -6.75 20.96
CA SER A 73 1.28 -6.69 20.18
C SER A 73 0.19 -7.61 20.75
N VAL A 74 -1.07 -7.21 20.55
CA VAL A 74 -2.21 -8.13 20.68
C VAL A 74 -2.49 -8.69 19.29
N LEU A 75 -2.08 -9.93 19.05
CA LEU A 75 -2.13 -10.57 17.74
C LEU A 75 -2.30 -12.08 17.87
N LYS A 76 -3.13 -12.68 17.02
CA LYS A 76 -3.15 -14.13 16.86
C LYS A 76 -2.18 -14.53 15.74
N ILE A 77 -1.27 -15.46 16.07
CA ILE A 77 -0.32 -16.05 15.14
C ILE A 77 -0.74 -17.50 14.89
N GLU A 78 -0.80 -17.91 13.63
CA GLU A 78 -1.03 -19.29 13.23
C GLU A 78 0.24 -19.86 12.56
N TYR A 79 0.43 -21.16 12.70
CA TYR A 79 1.57 -21.88 12.13
C TYR A 79 1.06 -22.97 11.18
N PRO A 80 0.79 -22.63 9.90
CA PRO A 80 0.37 -23.63 8.91
C PRO A 80 1.38 -24.76 8.72
N THR A 81 2.67 -24.47 8.92
CA THR A 81 3.75 -25.45 9.00
C THR A 81 4.68 -25.07 10.16
N PRO A 82 5.53 -25.99 10.67
CA PRO A 82 6.46 -25.68 11.77
C PRO A 82 7.35 -24.45 11.51
N ASP A 83 7.78 -24.27 10.25
CA ASP A 83 8.71 -23.20 9.86
C ASP A 83 8.05 -21.95 9.26
N TRP A 84 6.71 -21.91 9.22
CA TRP A 84 5.97 -20.81 8.59
C TRP A 84 4.87 -20.31 9.51
N LYS A 85 4.89 -19.01 9.80
CA LYS A 85 3.84 -18.34 10.54
C LYS A 85 3.07 -17.36 9.67
N VAL A 86 1.80 -17.15 10.02
CA VAL A 86 0.92 -16.15 9.41
C VAL A 86 0.18 -15.37 10.49
N TYR A 87 -0.05 -14.08 10.26
CA TYR A 87 -0.81 -13.25 11.19
C TYR A 87 -2.31 -13.27 10.90
N LYS A 88 -3.11 -13.26 11.97
CA LYS A 88 -4.54 -12.98 11.93
C LYS A 88 -4.77 -11.59 12.52
N LEU A 89 -4.98 -10.61 11.65
CA LEU A 89 -5.05 -9.21 12.06
C LEU A 89 -6.43 -8.81 12.62
N HIS A 90 -7.49 -9.58 12.44
CA HIS A 90 -8.81 -9.19 12.93
C HIS A 90 -8.85 -9.17 14.46
N GLY A 91 -9.19 -8.02 15.04
CA GLY A 91 -9.16 -7.78 16.48
C GLY A 91 -7.75 -7.56 17.03
N SER A 92 -6.80 -7.16 16.20
CA SER A 92 -5.40 -6.97 16.59
C SER A 92 -5.07 -5.53 16.95
N SER A 93 -4.09 -5.39 17.84
CA SER A 93 -3.40 -4.14 18.14
C SER A 93 -1.92 -4.34 17.92
N LEU A 94 -1.38 -3.76 16.85
CA LEU A 94 0.00 -3.96 16.44
C LEU A 94 0.91 -2.87 17.01
N VAL A 95 2.04 -3.31 17.56
CA VAL A 95 3.21 -2.50 17.88
C VAL A 95 4.30 -2.87 16.88
N PHE A 96 5.05 -1.88 16.41
CA PHE A 96 6.13 -2.09 15.46
C PHE A 96 7.50 -1.85 16.11
N LYS A 97 8.49 -2.66 15.73
CA LYS A 97 9.89 -2.53 16.10
C LYS A 97 10.50 -1.35 15.34
N GLU A 98 10.76 -0.25 16.03
CA GLU A 98 11.25 0.99 15.41
C GLU A 98 12.58 0.79 14.69
N GLU A 99 13.47 -0.05 15.23
CA GLU A 99 14.76 -0.39 14.64
C GLU A 99 14.65 -1.19 13.33
N ILE A 100 13.54 -1.91 13.13
CA ILE A 100 13.27 -2.64 11.87
C ILE A 100 12.58 -1.74 10.85
N VAL A 101 11.66 -0.88 11.30
CA VAL A 101 11.00 0.10 10.42
C VAL A 101 11.99 1.13 9.91
N GLY A 102 12.86 1.64 10.78
CA GLY A 102 13.88 2.64 10.43
C GLY A 102 13.27 3.87 9.79
N ALA A 103 13.79 4.26 8.62
CA ALA A 103 13.31 5.40 7.83
C ALA A 103 12.20 5.04 6.82
N ALA A 104 11.65 3.82 6.84
CA ALA A 104 10.62 3.42 5.90
C ALA A 104 9.28 4.10 6.23
N HIS A 105 8.70 4.78 5.23
CA HIS A 105 7.37 5.38 5.37
C HIS A 105 6.25 4.45 4.89
N ILE A 106 6.57 3.46 4.04
CA ILE A 106 5.62 2.47 3.54
C ILE A 106 6.29 1.09 3.31
N PHE A 107 5.62 0.01 3.72
CA PHE A 107 6.12 -1.36 3.58
C PHE A 107 4.99 -2.40 3.69
N ARG A 108 5.27 -3.64 3.28
CA ARG A 108 4.43 -4.82 3.52
C ARG A 108 4.90 -5.58 4.76
N LEU A 109 3.99 -6.21 5.48
CA LEU A 109 4.36 -7.13 6.55
C LEU A 109 4.87 -8.46 5.99
N CYS A 110 5.87 -9.05 6.65
CA CYS A 110 6.47 -10.32 6.25
C CYS A 110 5.47 -11.49 6.30
N PHE A 111 4.59 -11.52 7.31
CA PHE A 111 3.70 -12.66 7.60
C PHE A 111 2.21 -12.38 7.34
N TYR A 112 1.89 -11.30 6.61
CA TYR A 112 0.54 -10.98 6.15
C TYR A 112 0.57 -9.94 5.02
N PRO A 113 -0.22 -10.05 3.94
CA PRO A 113 -0.14 -9.18 2.77
C PRO A 113 -0.82 -7.81 2.99
N ARG A 114 -0.50 -7.13 4.09
CA ARG A 114 -0.98 -5.78 4.41
C ARG A 114 0.12 -4.77 4.22
N ILE A 115 -0.25 -3.64 3.63
CA ILE A 115 0.59 -2.45 3.53
C ILE A 115 0.41 -1.63 4.80
N VAL A 116 1.53 -1.25 5.41
CA VAL A 116 1.62 -0.36 6.55
C VAL A 116 2.35 0.91 6.12
N CYS A 117 1.90 2.04 6.62
CA CYS A 117 2.57 3.32 6.46
C CYS A 117 2.62 4.06 7.79
N ASP A 118 3.52 5.03 7.90
CA ASP A 118 3.61 5.89 9.06
C ASP A 118 2.62 7.08 9.00
N GLN A 119 2.67 7.93 10.03
CA GLN A 119 1.79 9.09 10.11
C GLN A 119 2.15 10.16 9.08
N ALA A 120 3.42 10.34 8.74
CA ALA A 120 3.88 11.30 7.75
C ALA A 120 3.33 10.98 6.35
N PHE A 121 3.37 9.70 5.96
CA PHE A 121 2.79 9.25 4.70
C PHE A 121 1.28 9.52 4.63
N LYS A 122 0.56 9.16 5.69
CA LYS A 122 -0.89 9.39 5.80
C LYS A 122 -1.24 10.87 5.71
N ASP A 123 -0.49 11.74 6.37
CA ASP A 123 -0.75 13.18 6.36
C ASP A 123 -0.47 13.77 4.97
N ALA A 124 0.64 13.40 4.34
CA ALA A 124 0.94 13.79 2.96
C ALA A 124 -0.15 13.35 1.96
N CYS A 125 -0.70 12.13 2.10
CA CYS A 125 -1.82 11.68 1.28
C CYS A 125 -3.09 12.53 1.50
N LYS A 126 -3.36 12.94 2.74
CA LYS A 126 -4.52 13.80 3.05
C LYS A 126 -4.34 15.21 2.50
N GLU A 127 -3.17 15.81 2.70
CA GLU A 127 -2.84 17.15 2.21
C GLU A 127 -2.88 17.23 0.68
N SER A 128 -2.40 16.19 -0.01
CA SER A 128 -2.44 16.10 -1.48
C SER A 128 -3.81 15.71 -2.06
N ALA A 129 -4.79 15.40 -1.19
CA ALA A 129 -6.13 14.97 -1.56
C ALA A 129 -6.12 13.87 -2.65
N VAL A 130 -5.22 12.88 -2.51
CA VAL A 130 -5.22 11.68 -3.35
C VAL A 130 -6.45 10.83 -3.04
N LYS A 131 -7.04 10.24 -4.07
CA LYS A 131 -8.27 9.45 -3.99
C LYS A 131 -7.95 7.96 -4.02
N GLY A 132 -8.82 7.17 -3.41
CA GLY A 132 -8.74 5.70 -3.47
C GLY A 132 -7.94 5.05 -2.35
N ILE A 133 -7.38 5.85 -1.43
CA ILE A 133 -6.73 5.37 -0.22
C ILE A 133 -7.63 5.51 1.00
N ALA A 134 -7.57 4.54 1.90
CA ALA A 134 -8.20 4.58 3.21
C ALA A 134 -7.17 4.14 4.26
N PHE A 135 -7.25 4.72 5.44
CA PHE A 135 -6.32 4.47 6.53
C PHE A 135 -7.07 3.91 7.74
N THR A 136 -6.50 2.87 8.33
CA THR A 136 -6.98 2.28 9.59
C THR A 136 -5.82 2.24 10.56
N ASP A 137 -6.04 2.72 11.78
CA ASP A 137 -5.06 2.66 12.86
C ASP A 137 -4.63 1.20 13.10
N ALA A 138 -3.33 0.94 13.01
CA ALA A 138 -2.77 -0.40 13.20
C ALA A 138 -2.96 -0.94 14.63
N ARG A 139 -3.26 -0.07 15.59
CA ARG A 139 -3.60 -0.44 16.98
C ARG A 139 -5.08 -0.84 17.15
N LYS A 140 -5.88 -0.76 16.09
CA LYS A 140 -7.33 -1.00 16.10
C LYS A 140 -7.78 -1.67 14.79
N TYR A 141 -7.30 -2.88 14.51
CA TYR A 141 -7.62 -3.62 13.28
C TYR A 141 -8.54 -4.81 13.51
#